data_AF-A0A7Y5R868-F1
#
_entry.id   AF-A0A7Y5R868-F1
#
_cell.length_a   1.000
_cell.length_b   1.000
_cell.length_c   1.000
_cell.angle_alpha   90.00
_cell.angle_beta   90.00
_cell.angle_gamma   90.00
#
_symmetry.space_group_name_H-M   'P 1'
#
loop_
_entity.id
_entity.type
_entity.pdbx_description
1 polymer ?
#
loop_
_entity_poly.entity_id
_entity_poly.type
_entity_poly.pdbx_seq_one_letter_code
_entity_poly.pdbx_strand_id
1 'polypeptide(L)'
;MSAQIARKVVDRLHNARPALGENPYESLLTEREKEVLTLLRTGLLYKQIADRLHISEYTVKTHCRHIYEKLHVTTRGEAVHAYFNRP
;
A
#
# COMPACT_ATOMS: atom_id res chain seq x y z
N MET A 1 11.49 -21.49 13.26
CA MET A 1 11.30 -20.52 12.16
C MET A 1 9.83 -20.63 11.76
N SER A 2 8.93 -19.71 12.06
CA SER A 2 9.00 -18.25 11.92
C SER A 2 8.20 -17.59 13.05
N ALA A 3 8.85 -16.69 13.79
CA ALA A 3 8.32 -16.07 15.00
C ALA A 3 7.54 -14.78 14.68
N GLN A 4 6.30 -14.75 15.17
CA GLN A 4 5.62 -13.61 15.79
C GLN A 4 5.18 -12.37 14.98
N ILE A 5 4.03 -11.86 15.44
CA ILE A 5 3.43 -10.53 15.27
C ILE A 5 2.38 -10.39 14.15
N ALA A 6 1.20 -10.99 14.37
CA ALA A 6 -0.07 -10.48 13.84
C ALA A 6 -1.10 -10.32 14.97
N ARG A 7 -0.62 -9.91 16.14
CA ARG A 7 -1.45 -9.59 17.32
C ARG A 7 -1.01 -8.25 17.88
N LYS A 8 -1.35 -7.17 17.17
CA LYS A 8 -1.20 -5.82 17.70
C LYS A 8 -2.37 -4.92 17.28
N VAL A 9 -3.43 -4.95 18.11
CA VAL A 9 -4.10 -3.74 18.62
C VAL A 9 -4.88 -2.93 17.55
N VAL A 10 -6.13 -3.23 17.18
CA VAL A 10 -7.42 -3.05 17.89
C VAL A 10 -7.62 -1.70 18.64
N ASP A 11 -6.60 -0.98 19.13
CA ASP A 11 -6.81 0.24 19.95
C ASP A 11 -6.71 1.60 19.23
N ARG A 12 -6.69 1.67 17.90
CA ARG A 12 -6.60 2.98 17.19
C ARG A 12 -7.84 3.46 16.45
N LEU A 13 -8.96 2.75 16.56
CA LEU A 13 -10.20 3.15 15.87
C LEU A 13 -11.30 3.50 16.87
N HIS A 14 -11.04 4.45 17.77
CA HIS A 14 -12.15 5.05 18.51
C HIS A 14 -12.13 6.57 18.65
N ASN A 15 -11.13 7.32 18.15
CA ASN A 15 -11.18 8.79 18.16
C ASN A 15 -10.08 9.44 17.29
N ALA A 16 -10.09 9.23 15.98
CA ALA A 16 -9.37 10.10 15.05
C ALA A 16 -10.36 10.56 13.99
N ARG A 17 -11.06 11.66 14.29
CA ARG A 17 -11.68 12.51 13.29
C ARG A 17 -10.55 12.83 12.29
N PRO A 18 -10.61 12.39 11.02
CA PRO A 18 -9.49 12.54 10.10
C PRO A 18 -9.12 14.02 10.07
N ALA A 19 -7.88 14.33 10.41
CA ALA A 19 -7.40 15.69 10.33
C ALA A 19 -7.62 16.14 8.87
N LEU A 20 -8.27 17.28 8.67
CA LEU A 20 -8.55 17.85 7.35
C LEU A 20 -7.26 17.83 6.50
N GLY A 21 -7.09 16.82 5.65
CA GLY A 21 -5.85 16.60 4.90
C GLY A 21 -5.22 15.22 4.97
N GLU A 22 -5.74 14.26 5.73
CA GLU A 22 -5.27 12.86 5.67
C GLU A 22 -5.90 12.10 4.49
N ASN A 23 -5.09 11.29 3.79
CA ASN A 23 -5.62 10.45 2.71
C ASN A 23 -6.53 9.37 3.34
N PRO A 24 -7.79 9.19 2.93
CA PRO A 24 -8.65 8.14 3.47
C PRO A 24 -8.05 6.74 3.31
N TYR A 25 -7.14 6.57 2.34
CA TYR A 25 -6.39 5.35 2.11
C TYR A 25 -5.08 5.23 2.93
N GLU A 26 -4.65 6.31 3.60
CA GLU A 26 -3.45 6.34 4.45
C GLU A 26 -3.52 5.30 5.57
N SER A 27 -4.72 5.09 6.13
CA SER A 27 -4.99 4.12 7.19
C SER A 27 -5.35 2.73 6.66
N LEU A 28 -5.68 2.60 5.37
CA LEU A 28 -6.08 1.33 4.74
C LEU A 28 -4.87 0.52 4.27
N LEU A 29 -3.83 1.20 3.80
CA LEU A 29 -2.60 0.58 3.32
C LEU A 29 -1.57 0.42 4.45
N THR A 30 -0.93 -0.74 4.48
CA THR A 30 0.24 -0.98 5.33
C THR A 30 1.45 -0.19 4.81
N GLU A 31 2.43 0.07 5.67
CA GLU A 31 3.66 0.77 5.29
C GLU A 31 4.35 0.13 4.07
N ARG A 32 4.36 -1.20 4.01
CA ARG A 32 4.96 -1.92 2.89
C ARG A 32 4.18 -1.75 1.58
N GLU A 33 2.86 -1.70 1.64
CA GLU A 33 2.03 -1.43 0.48
C GLU A 33 2.19 0.02 0.00
N LYS A 34 2.34 0.98 0.91
CA LYS A 34 2.63 2.38 0.56
C LYS A 34 3.98 2.54 -0.14
N GLU A 35 5.01 1.84 0.35
CA GLU A 35 6.32 1.81 -0.31
C GLU A 35 6.21 1.27 -1.74
N VAL A 36 5.54 0.13 -1.92
CA VAL A 36 5.31 -0.47 -3.24
C VAL A 36 4.55 0.52 -4.13
N LEU A 37 3.46 1.13 -3.65
CA LEU A 37 2.67 2.08 -4.41
C LEU A 37 3.45 3.34 -4.79
N THR A 38 4.34 3.81 -3.92
CA THR A 38 5.24 4.94 -4.19
C THR A 38 6.24 4.61 -5.30
N LEU A 39 6.80 3.40 -5.29
CA LEU A 39 7.70 2.93 -6.36
C LEU A 39 6.95 2.64 -7.66
N LEU A 40 5.67 2.25 -7.58
CA LEU A 40 4.81 2.13 -8.77
C LEU A 40 4.55 3.49 -9.42
N ARG A 41 4.37 4.55 -8.62
CA ARG A 41 4.19 5.91 -9.13
C ARG A 41 5.40 6.40 -9.94
N THR A 42 6.63 6.03 -9.56
CA THR A 42 7.84 6.48 -10.26
C THR A 42 8.06 5.79 -11.61
N GLY A 43 7.15 4.91 -12.05
CA GLY A 43 7.26 4.24 -13.34
C GLY A 43 8.11 2.96 -13.32
N LEU A 44 8.62 2.53 -12.16
CA LEU A 44 9.45 1.33 -12.07
C LEU A 44 8.70 0.06 -12.47
N LEU A 45 9.44 -0.89 -13.03
CA LEU A 45 8.98 -2.24 -13.33
C LEU A 45 8.94 -3.09 -12.06
N TYR A 46 8.08 -4.11 -12.01
CA TYR A 46 7.98 -5.00 -10.84
C TYR A 46 9.31 -5.64 -10.45
N LYS A 47 10.16 -5.98 -11.44
CA LYS A 47 11.53 -6.46 -11.21
C LYS A 47 12.40 -5.45 -10.46
N GLN A 48 12.38 -4.19 -10.90
CA GLN A 48 13.15 -3.13 -10.25
C GLN A 48 12.66 -2.82 -8.84
N ILE A 49 11.34 -2.92 -8.62
CA ILE A 49 10.73 -2.78 -7.30
C ILE A 49 11.17 -3.95 -6.42
N ALA A 50 11.11 -5.17 -6.94
CA ALA A 50 11.55 -6.38 -6.25
C ALA A 50 13.02 -6.29 -5.81
N ASP A 51 13.90 -5.86 -6.72
CA ASP A 51 15.33 -5.65 -6.45
C ASP A 51 15.55 -4.59 -5.36
N ARG A 52 14.87 -3.45 -5.46
CA ARG A 52 15.01 -2.33 -4.51
C ARG A 52 14.47 -2.65 -3.12
N LEU A 53 13.44 -3.48 -3.07
CA LEU A 53 12.77 -3.88 -1.84
C LEU A 53 13.31 -5.21 -1.28
N HIS A 54 14.28 -5.83 -1.97
CA HIS A 54 14.88 -7.14 -1.66
C HIS A 54 13.84 -8.24 -1.46
N ILE A 55 12.84 -8.30 -2.35
CA ILE A 55 11.77 -9.32 -2.36
C ILE A 55 11.63 -9.91 -3.75
N SER A 56 10.79 -10.94 -3.91
CA SER A 56 10.51 -11.50 -5.24
C SER A 56 9.51 -10.66 -6.03
N GLU A 57 9.57 -10.71 -7.36
CA GLU A 57 8.54 -10.13 -8.23
C GLU A 57 7.14 -10.67 -7.93
N TYR A 58 7.05 -11.95 -7.53
CA TYR A 58 5.79 -12.55 -7.10
C TYR A 58 5.23 -11.85 -5.85
N THR A 59 6.09 -11.55 -4.87
CA THR A 59 5.72 -10.80 -3.67
C THR A 59 5.25 -9.39 -4.01
N VAL A 60 5.92 -8.71 -4.95
CA VAL A 60 5.47 -7.39 -5.45
C VAL A 60 4.07 -7.48 -6.07
N LYS A 61 3.81 -8.50 -6.90
CA LYS A 61 2.48 -8.72 -7.50
C LYS A 61 1.40 -8.97 -6.43
N THR A 62 1.71 -9.74 -5.39
CA THR A 62 0.81 -9.95 -4.26
C THR A 62 0.50 -8.65 -3.51
N HIS A 63 1.51 -7.83 -3.24
CA HIS A 63 1.29 -6.49 -2.67
C HIS A 63 0.41 -5.62 -3.58
N CYS A 64 0.65 -5.62 -4.90
CA CYS A 64 -0.18 -4.89 -5.86
C CYS A 64 -1.64 -5.36 -5.82
N ARG A 65 -1.87 -6.67 -5.76
CA ARG A 65 -3.22 -7.22 -5.66
C ARG A 65 -3.94 -6.72 -4.40
N HIS A 66 -3.30 -6.79 -3.24
CA HIS A 66 -3.91 -6.30 -1.99
C HIS A 66 -4.15 -4.79 -2.03
N ILE A 67 -3.23 -4.02 -2.62
CA ILE A 67 -3.44 -2.58 -2.85
C ILE A 67 -4.69 -2.35 -3.70
N TYR A 68 -4.84 -3.08 -4.80
CA TYR A 68 -5.98 -2.93 -5.71
C TYR A 68 -7.30 -3.29 -5.04
N GLU A 69 -7.32 -4.39 -4.28
CA GLU A 69 -8.49 -4.80 -3.48
C GLU A 69 -8.86 -3.74 -2.43
N LYS A 70 -7.88 -3.16 -1.73
CA LYS A 70 -8.10 -2.13 -0.69
C LYS A 70 -8.51 -0.77 -1.24
N LEU A 71 -7.97 -0.40 -2.40
CA LEU A 71 -8.30 0.86 -3.08
C LEU A 71 -9.57 0.73 -3.95
N HIS A 72 -10.11 -0.47 -4.13
CA HIS A 72 -11.22 -0.78 -5.04
C HIS A 72 -10.96 -0.36 -6.49
N VAL A 73 -9.74 -0.58 -6.95
CA VAL A 73 -9.27 -0.26 -8.31
C VAL A 73 -8.82 -1.52 -9.02
N THR A 74 -8.69 -1.45 -10.34
CA THR A 74 -8.27 -2.62 -11.15
C THR A 74 -6.95 -2.40 -11.86
N THR A 75 -6.55 -1.14 -12.07
CA THR A 75 -5.35 -0.80 -12.83
C THR A 75 -4.29 -0.10 -11.97
N ARG A 76 -3.03 -0.26 -12.38
CA ARG A 76 -1.89 0.48 -11.80
C ARG A 76 -2.11 1.99 -11.81
N GLY A 77 -2.64 2.52 -12.91
CA GLY A 77 -2.88 3.95 -13.09
C GLY A 77 -3.94 4.46 -12.12
N GLU A 78 -5.06 3.74 -11.99
CA GLU A 78 -6.11 4.06 -11.01
C GLU A 78 -5.58 3.99 -9.58
N ALA A 79 -4.78 2.97 -9.22
CA ALA A 79 -4.21 2.88 -7.88
C ALA A 79 -3.31 4.07 -7.53
N VAL A 80 -2.46 4.49 -8.47
CA VAL A 80 -1.62 5.67 -8.30
C VAL A 80 -2.46 6.94 -8.25
N HIS A 81 -3.47 7.06 -9.12
CA HIS A 81 -4.34 8.24 -9.15
C HIS A 81 -5.17 8.35 -7.87
N ALA A 82 -5.85 7.29 -7.44
CA ALA A 82 -6.69 7.24 -6.25
C ALA A 82 -5.91 7.60 -4.97
N TYR A 83 -4.63 7.23 -4.89
CA TYR A 83 -3.79 7.53 -3.74
C TYR A 83 -3.10 8.90 -3.80
N PHE A 84 -2.59 9.31 -4.96
CA PHE A 84 -1.74 10.52 -5.07
C PHE A 84 -2.44 11.74 -5.67
N ASN A 85 -3.39 11.54 -6.59
CA ASN A 85 -4.15 12.62 -7.22
C ASN A 85 -5.52 12.70 -6.56
N ARG A 86 -5.60 13.58 -5.55
CA ARG A 86 -6.88 14.09 -5.07
C ARG A 86 -7.60 14.82 -6.22
N PRO A 87 -8.94 14.75 -6.32
CA PRO A 87 -9.68 15.82 -6.99
C PRO A 87 -9.52 17.15 -6.25
#